data_AF-A0A9E4W344-F1
#
_entry.id   AF-A0A9E4W344-F1
#
_cell.length_a   1.000
_cell.length_b   1.000
_cell.length_c   1.000
_cell.angle_alpha   90.00
_cell.angle_beta   90.00
_cell.angle_gamma   90.00
#
_symmetry.space_group_name_H-M   'P 1'
#
loop_
_entity.id
_entity.type
_entity.pdbx_description
1 polymer ?
#
loop_
_entity_poly.entity_id
_entity_poly.type
_entity_poly.pdbx_seq_one_letter_code
_entity_poly.pdbx_strand_id
1 'polypeptide(L)'
;YDVLAGTFEWHEQHGHFHFEDYALYTLQAADAPGASERTSSKTTFCIIDTDRINHKLPGAPKRSVYRTCGSEIQGMSVGWGDRYPYYLAGQAIDVTDLPDGDYQLTIEVDPKNRLLETNDADNTSTLSLRISVSDGTVEELSNGESGPGNGNGRGNGRGPR
;
A
#
# COMPACT_ATOMS: atom_id res chain seq x y z
N TYR A 1 3.83 -0.79 26.93
CA TYR A 1 2.55 -0.19 27.33
C TYR A 1 1.71 -0.15 26.07
N ASP A 2 0.40 -0.28 26.19
CA ASP A 2 -0.51 -0.26 25.04
C ASP A 2 -0.93 1.18 24.76
N VAL A 3 -1.07 1.53 23.49
CA VAL A 3 -1.51 2.85 23.03
C VAL A 3 -2.74 2.69 22.14
N LEU A 4 -3.66 3.65 22.21
CA LEU A 4 -4.79 3.69 21.28
C LEU A 4 -4.27 4.09 19.89
N ALA A 5 -4.39 3.17 18.93
CA ALA A 5 -3.93 3.39 17.55
C ALA A 5 -5.06 3.71 16.56
N GLY A 6 -6.31 3.38 16.88
CA GLY A 6 -7.45 3.57 15.97
C GLY A 6 -8.56 2.57 16.25
N THR A 7 -9.44 2.41 15.27
CA THR A 7 -10.63 1.55 15.34
C THR A 7 -10.73 0.59 14.17
N PHE A 8 -11.50 -0.49 14.36
CA PHE A 8 -11.91 -1.39 13.28
C PHE A 8 -13.32 -1.03 12.82
N GLU A 9 -13.48 -0.68 11.56
CA GLU A 9 -14.74 -0.27 10.96
C GLU A 9 -15.21 -1.25 9.88
N TRP A 10 -16.52 -1.45 9.76
CA TRP A 10 -17.09 -2.34 8.75
C TRP A 10 -16.98 -1.74 7.34
N HIS A 11 -16.36 -2.48 6.41
CA HIS A 11 -16.23 -2.06 5.03
C HIS A 11 -17.17 -2.85 4.12
N GLU A 12 -18.29 -2.22 3.73
CA GLU A 12 -19.37 -2.90 3.00
C GLU A 12 -18.92 -3.59 1.72
N GLN A 13 -18.07 -2.92 0.92
CA GLN A 13 -17.63 -3.46 -0.36
C GLN A 13 -16.78 -4.73 -0.21
N HIS A 14 -16.18 -4.96 0.96
CA HIS A 14 -15.33 -6.12 1.25
C HIS A 14 -15.99 -7.14 2.19
N GLY A 15 -17.08 -6.76 2.85
CA GLY A 15 -17.83 -7.64 3.76
C GLY A 15 -17.05 -8.04 5.02
N HIS A 16 -16.14 -7.19 5.50
CA HIS A 16 -15.38 -7.42 6.72
C HIS A 16 -14.85 -6.12 7.35
N PHE A 17 -14.23 -6.22 8.54
CA PHE A 17 -13.70 -5.08 9.28
C PHE A 17 -12.31 -4.67 8.81
N HIS A 18 -12.06 -3.36 8.75
CA HIS A 18 -10.79 -2.74 8.42
C HIS A 18 -10.29 -1.85 9.56
N PHE A 19 -8.97 -1.80 9.75
CA PHE A 19 -8.30 -0.72 10.45
C PHE A 19 -8.28 0.56 9.61
N GLU A 20 -8.59 1.68 10.26
CA GLU A 20 -8.59 3.01 9.65
C GLU A 20 -7.18 3.58 9.45
N ASP A 21 -7.01 4.53 8.54
CA ASP A 21 -5.76 5.30 8.33
C ASP A 21 -4.49 4.42 8.19
N TYR A 22 -4.60 3.21 7.63
CA TYR A 22 -3.48 2.25 7.58
C TYR A 22 -2.42 2.62 6.54
N ALA A 23 -2.85 3.09 5.36
CA ALA A 23 -1.94 3.51 4.30
C ALA A 23 -2.56 4.62 3.44
N LEU A 24 -1.73 5.51 2.92
CA LEU A 24 -2.10 6.54 1.96
C LEU A 24 -1.27 6.37 0.68
N TYR A 25 -1.94 6.45 -0.46
CA TYR A 25 -1.31 6.41 -1.78
C TYR A 25 -1.52 7.77 -2.41
N THR A 26 -0.43 8.42 -2.82
CA THR A 26 -0.41 9.75 -3.40
C THR A 26 0.27 9.70 -4.76
N LEU A 27 -0.41 10.19 -5.80
CA LEU A 27 0.14 10.38 -7.13
C LEU A 27 0.37 11.88 -7.35
N GLN A 28 1.63 12.26 -7.48
CA GLN A 28 2.04 13.65 -7.65
C GLN A 28 2.80 13.84 -8.97
N ALA A 29 2.63 14.98 -9.63
CA ALA A 29 3.36 15.30 -10.84
C ALA A 29 4.86 15.51 -10.56
N ALA A 30 5.72 14.90 -11.39
CA ALA A 30 7.16 15.16 -11.43
C ALA A 30 7.54 16.00 -12.65
N ASP A 31 6.98 15.68 -13.81
CA ASP A 31 7.07 16.46 -15.05
C ASP A 31 5.78 16.33 -15.85
N ALA A 32 4.71 16.95 -15.33
CA ALA A 32 3.39 16.97 -15.95
C ALA A 32 2.70 18.32 -15.64
N PRO A 33 3.01 19.40 -16.38
CA PRO A 33 2.48 20.73 -16.09
C PRO A 33 0.96 20.79 -16.04
N GLY A 34 0.41 21.39 -14.97
CA GLY A 34 -1.04 21.51 -14.77
C GLY A 34 -1.72 20.28 -14.16
N ALA A 35 -0.98 19.18 -13.92
CA ALA A 35 -1.50 18.05 -13.18
C ALA A 35 -1.75 18.41 -11.72
N SER A 36 -2.90 18.00 -11.21
CA SER A 36 -3.23 18.09 -9.78
C SER A 36 -2.88 16.78 -9.09
N GLU A 37 -2.49 16.84 -7.82
CA GLU A 37 -2.30 15.65 -6.99
C GLU A 37 -3.57 14.79 -6.93
N ARG A 38 -3.38 13.47 -6.80
CA ARG A 38 -4.44 12.51 -6.55
C ARG A 38 -4.07 11.63 -5.36
N THR A 39 -5.07 11.28 -4.56
CA THR A 39 -4.91 10.30 -3.49
C THR A 39 -5.88 9.14 -3.69
N SER A 40 -5.48 7.95 -3.23
CA SER A 40 -6.39 6.79 -3.23
C SER A 40 -7.49 6.96 -2.17
N SER A 41 -8.69 6.50 -2.49
CA SER A 41 -9.78 6.35 -1.53
C SER A 41 -9.62 5.13 -0.62
N LYS A 42 -8.68 4.24 -0.93
CA LYS A 42 -8.41 3.00 -0.17
C LYS A 42 -7.39 3.26 0.93
N THR A 43 -7.88 3.84 2.03
CA THR A 43 -7.06 4.16 3.20
C THR A 43 -7.17 3.15 4.34
N THR A 44 -8.17 2.26 4.29
CA THR A 44 -8.50 1.31 5.36
C THR A 44 -8.30 -0.13 4.92
N PHE A 45 -7.80 -1.00 5.80
CA PHE A 45 -7.39 -2.37 5.46
C PHE A 45 -7.69 -3.35 6.60
N CYS A 46 -8.11 -4.56 6.26
CA CYS A 46 -8.00 -5.67 7.21
C CYS A 46 -6.50 -6.03 7.37
N ILE A 47 -6.04 -6.33 8.58
CA ILE A 47 -4.64 -6.66 8.86
C ILE A 47 -4.50 -8.15 9.20
N ILE A 48 -3.93 -8.94 8.29
CA ILE A 48 -3.73 -10.39 8.46
C ILE A 48 -2.39 -10.89 7.92
N ASP A 49 -1.99 -12.07 8.36
CA ASP A 49 -0.78 -12.76 7.91
C ASP A 49 -1.02 -13.47 6.56
N THR A 50 -0.76 -12.81 5.43
CA THR A 50 -0.90 -13.39 4.08
C THR A 50 0.40 -13.97 3.53
N ASP A 51 1.51 -13.26 3.72
CA ASP A 51 2.80 -13.55 3.10
C ASP A 51 3.86 -13.80 4.15
N ARG A 52 4.68 -14.83 3.94
CA ARG A 52 5.83 -15.13 4.80
C ARG A 52 7.07 -14.42 4.24
N ILE A 53 7.39 -13.25 4.78
CA ILE A 53 8.50 -12.41 4.32
C ILE A 53 9.85 -12.89 4.85
N ASN A 54 10.00 -12.96 6.18
CA ASN A 54 11.24 -13.39 6.81
C ASN A 54 10.99 -14.12 8.15
N HIS A 55 10.85 -15.44 8.07
CA HIS A 55 10.62 -16.31 9.21
C HIS A 55 11.86 -16.59 10.09
N LYS A 56 13.01 -16.00 9.75
CA LYS A 56 14.25 -16.12 10.54
C LYS A 56 14.37 -15.03 11.60
N LEU A 57 13.48 -14.03 11.58
CA LEU A 57 13.48 -12.96 12.57
C LEU A 57 13.17 -13.50 13.97
N PRO A 58 13.79 -12.96 15.04
CA PRO A 58 13.44 -13.29 16.41
C PRO A 58 11.94 -13.07 16.65
N GLY A 59 11.26 -14.07 17.21
CA GLY A 59 9.81 -14.00 17.49
C GLY A 59 8.90 -14.29 16.29
N ALA A 60 9.43 -14.53 15.09
CA ALA A 60 8.61 -14.85 13.92
C ALA A 60 7.88 -16.20 14.08
N PRO A 61 6.52 -16.24 14.02
CA PRO A 61 5.79 -17.48 14.19
C PRO A 61 5.89 -18.37 12.94
N LYS A 62 5.92 -19.69 13.16
CA LYS A 62 5.98 -20.69 12.07
C LYS A 62 4.69 -20.75 11.24
N ARG A 63 3.56 -20.31 11.76
CA ARG A 63 2.25 -20.29 11.07
C ARG A 63 1.62 -18.92 11.27
N SER A 64 0.67 -18.57 10.41
CA SER A 64 -0.11 -17.34 10.56
C SER A 64 -0.84 -17.36 11.90
N VAL A 65 -0.79 -16.23 12.60
CA VAL A 65 -1.45 -15.95 13.87
C VAL A 65 -2.73 -15.17 13.60
N TYR A 66 -2.63 -14.09 12.82
CA TYR A 66 -3.75 -13.25 12.44
C TYR A 66 -4.32 -13.74 11.11
N ARG A 67 -5.54 -14.27 11.14
CA ARG A 67 -6.11 -15.03 10.02
C ARG A 67 -7.49 -14.55 9.59
N THR A 68 -8.05 -13.58 10.29
CA THR A 68 -9.45 -13.18 10.14
C THR A 68 -9.57 -11.67 10.23
N CYS A 69 -10.43 -11.11 9.38
CA CYS A 69 -10.80 -9.70 9.37
C CYS A 69 -11.95 -9.41 10.36
N GLY A 70 -11.75 -9.78 11.62
CA GLY A 70 -12.74 -9.65 12.69
C GLY A 70 -12.75 -8.26 13.33
N SER A 71 -13.78 -7.94 14.12
CA SER A 71 -13.91 -6.67 14.83
C SER A 71 -13.13 -6.59 16.14
N GLU A 72 -12.55 -7.70 16.60
CA GLU A 72 -11.89 -7.76 17.92
C GLU A 72 -10.37 -7.74 17.81
N ILE A 73 -9.80 -8.57 16.93
CA ILE A 73 -8.35 -8.77 16.81
C ILE A 73 -7.97 -8.89 15.34
N GLN A 74 -7.03 -8.05 14.92
CA GLN A 74 -6.31 -8.11 13.66
C GLN A 74 -4.84 -7.76 13.92
N GLY A 75 -3.95 -8.03 12.98
CA GLY A 75 -2.52 -7.73 13.15
C GLY A 75 -1.62 -8.39 12.13
N MET A 76 -0.35 -8.02 12.17
CA MET A 76 0.70 -8.57 11.33
C MET A 76 1.81 -9.13 12.22
N SER A 77 2.07 -10.42 12.10
CA SER A 77 3.11 -11.09 12.87
C SER A 77 4.51 -10.68 12.41
N VAL A 78 5.48 -10.72 13.33
CA VAL A 78 6.90 -10.51 12.99
C VAL A 78 7.32 -11.44 11.83
N GLY A 79 7.88 -10.86 10.77
CA GLY A 79 8.33 -11.60 9.59
C GLY A 79 7.23 -12.02 8.62
N TRP A 80 5.99 -11.57 8.83
CA TRP A 80 4.88 -11.69 7.89
C TRP A 80 4.61 -10.35 7.19
N GLY A 81 3.84 -10.42 6.11
CA GLY A 81 3.31 -9.28 5.38
C GLY A 81 1.83 -9.49 5.12
N ASP A 82 1.15 -8.39 4.79
CA ASP A 82 -0.25 -8.37 4.38
C ASP A 82 -0.37 -7.82 2.96
N ARG A 83 -0.71 -8.70 2.02
CA ARG A 83 -0.76 -8.40 0.59
C ARG A 83 -2.19 -8.21 0.14
N TYR A 84 -2.43 -7.05 -0.43
CA TYR A 84 -3.66 -6.71 -1.14
C TYR A 84 -3.46 -6.78 -2.66
N PRO A 85 -4.12 -7.71 -3.36
CA PRO A 85 -4.07 -7.76 -4.82
C PRO A 85 -4.71 -6.53 -5.49
N TYR A 86 -4.15 -6.11 -6.63
CA TYR A 86 -4.60 -4.93 -7.38
C TYR A 86 -6.06 -4.97 -7.86
N TYR A 87 -6.64 -6.17 -8.01
CA TYR A 87 -8.03 -6.33 -8.47
C TYR A 87 -9.06 -6.18 -7.35
N LEU A 88 -8.62 -6.01 -6.09
CA LEU A 88 -9.53 -5.72 -4.99
C LEU A 88 -10.14 -4.33 -5.17
N ALA A 89 -11.38 -4.18 -4.73
CA ALA A 89 -12.08 -2.93 -4.89
C ALA A 89 -11.37 -1.77 -4.16
N GLY A 90 -11.37 -0.60 -4.79
CA GLY A 90 -10.70 0.60 -4.28
C GLY A 90 -9.18 0.62 -4.48
N GLN A 91 -8.53 -0.46 -4.92
CA GLN A 91 -7.07 -0.51 -5.19
C GLN A 91 -6.68 0.25 -6.48
N ALA A 92 -7.09 1.51 -6.62
CA ALA A 92 -6.83 2.32 -7.79
C ALA A 92 -6.80 3.82 -7.46
N ILE A 93 -6.06 4.58 -8.28
CA ILE A 93 -6.14 6.05 -8.36
C ILE A 93 -6.66 6.39 -9.75
N ASP A 94 -7.67 7.26 -9.82
CA ASP A 94 -8.22 7.73 -11.10
C ASP A 94 -7.29 8.77 -11.73
N VAL A 95 -6.90 8.51 -12.98
CA VAL A 95 -5.98 9.34 -13.78
C VAL A 95 -6.65 9.94 -15.01
N THR A 96 -7.96 9.75 -15.19
CA THR A 96 -8.69 10.06 -16.43
C THR A 96 -8.51 11.51 -16.94
N ASP A 97 -8.37 12.47 -16.02
CA ASP A 97 -8.24 13.90 -16.35
C ASP A 97 -6.84 14.47 -16.07
N LEU A 98 -5.84 13.61 -15.96
CA LEU A 98 -4.45 14.05 -15.82
C LEU A 98 -3.82 14.25 -17.21
N PRO A 99 -2.91 15.23 -17.37
CA PRO A 99 -2.12 15.35 -18.58
C PRO A 99 -1.15 14.17 -18.73
N ASP A 100 -0.65 13.95 -19.93
CA ASP A 100 0.47 13.03 -20.12
C ASP A 100 1.72 13.61 -19.46
N GLY A 101 2.57 12.76 -18.87
CA GLY A 101 3.82 13.19 -18.26
C GLY A 101 4.39 12.21 -17.25
N ASP A 102 5.38 12.69 -16.50
CA ASP A 102 6.03 11.90 -15.46
C ASP A 102 5.44 12.22 -14.08
N TYR A 103 5.23 11.17 -13.29
CA TYR A 103 4.58 11.18 -11.99
C TYR A 103 5.39 10.40 -10.97
N GLN A 104 5.17 10.70 -9.70
CA GLN A 104 5.63 9.90 -8.57
C GLN A 104 4.41 9.35 -7.83
N LEU A 105 4.34 8.02 -7.72
CA LEU A 105 3.41 7.32 -6.85
C LEU A 105 4.13 7.04 -5.53
N THR A 106 3.65 7.61 -4.45
CA THR A 106 4.16 7.37 -3.10
C THR A 106 3.12 6.61 -2.29
N ILE A 107 3.57 5.55 -1.60
CA ILE A 107 2.79 4.80 -0.62
C ILE A 107 3.41 5.10 0.74
N GLU A 108 2.58 5.54 1.68
CA GLU A 108 2.95 5.82 3.07
C GLU A 108 2.09 4.94 3.99
N VAL A 109 2.72 4.10 4.80
CA VAL A 109 2.08 3.31 5.87
C VAL A 109 2.06 4.14 7.15
N ASP A 110 0.99 3.99 7.94
CA ASP A 110 0.74 4.78 9.15
C ASP A 110 0.95 6.30 8.97
N PRO A 111 0.26 6.93 7.99
CA PRO A 111 0.41 8.37 7.70
C PRO A 111 -0.04 9.29 8.85
N LYS A 112 -0.60 8.73 9.93
CA LYS A 112 -1.01 9.47 11.13
C LYS A 112 -0.10 9.20 12.33
N ASN A 113 0.93 8.38 12.17
CA ASN A 113 1.87 7.98 13.21
C ASN A 113 1.14 7.54 14.50
N ARG A 114 0.24 6.57 14.35
CA ARG A 114 -0.59 6.02 15.44
C ARG A 114 -0.16 4.62 15.86
N LEU A 115 0.56 3.90 15.00
CA LEU A 115 1.16 2.62 15.33
C LEU A 115 2.50 2.87 16.04
N LEU A 116 2.77 2.10 17.09
CA LEU A 116 4.06 2.18 17.74
C LEU A 116 5.06 1.34 16.96
N GLU A 117 5.93 2.00 16.22
CA GLU A 117 6.94 1.36 15.38
C GLU A 117 8.35 1.52 15.95
N THR A 118 9.26 0.63 15.56
CA THR A 118 10.67 0.74 15.97
C THR A 118 11.45 1.75 15.14
N ASN A 119 10.92 2.09 13.97
CA ASN A 119 11.49 3.01 13.01
C ASN A 119 10.36 3.54 12.12
N ASP A 120 10.16 4.86 12.10
CA ASP A 120 9.15 5.49 11.23
C ASP A 120 9.76 5.95 9.90
N ALA A 121 11.09 5.80 9.72
CA ALA A 121 11.80 6.32 8.55
C ALA A 121 11.71 5.41 7.31
N ASP A 122 11.08 4.24 7.41
CA ASP A 122 10.88 3.25 6.33
C ASP A 122 9.40 3.01 5.98
N ASN A 123 8.51 3.89 6.43
CA ASN A 123 7.07 3.80 6.15
C ASN A 123 6.69 4.19 4.71
N THR A 124 7.65 4.71 3.93
CA THR A 124 7.40 5.27 2.61
C THR A 124 8.11 4.50 1.50
N SER A 125 7.42 4.31 0.38
CA SER A 125 7.99 3.80 -0.87
C SER A 125 7.50 4.64 -2.05
N THR A 126 8.41 5.04 -2.95
CA THR A 126 8.09 5.90 -4.10
C THR A 126 8.48 5.24 -5.42
N LEU A 127 7.58 5.34 -6.40
CA LEU A 127 7.70 4.81 -7.75
C LEU A 127 7.58 5.95 -8.76
N SER A 128 8.58 6.13 -9.61
CA SER A 128 8.53 7.07 -10.74
C SER A 128 7.85 6.39 -11.92
N LEU A 129 6.85 7.05 -12.48
CA LEU A 129 6.02 6.56 -13.57
C LEU A 129 5.98 7.56 -14.72
N ARG A 130 5.88 7.07 -15.95
CA ARG A 130 5.36 7.83 -17.08
C ARG A 130 3.94 7.39 -17.35
N ILE A 131 3.01 8.33 -17.36
CA ILE A 131 1.60 8.09 -17.65
C ILE A 131 1.26 8.81 -18.95
N SER A 132 0.79 8.06 -19.94
CA SER A 132 0.12 8.61 -21.12
C SER A 132 -1.36 8.26 -21.02
N VAL A 133 -2.17 9.23 -20.62
CA VAL A 133 -3.63 9.11 -20.56
C VAL A 133 -4.19 9.07 -21.97
N SER A 134 -3.60 9.84 -22.90
CA SER A 134 -4.01 9.85 -24.31
C SER A 134 -3.83 8.51 -25.00
N ASP A 135 -2.78 7.76 -24.66
CA ASP A 135 -2.49 6.43 -25.22
C ASP A 135 -2.94 5.27 -24.31
N GLY A 136 -3.41 5.56 -23.09
CA GLY A 136 -3.81 4.56 -22.10
C GLY A 136 -2.66 3.67 -21.61
N THR A 137 -1.46 4.24 -21.42
CA THR A 137 -0.26 3.50 -21.01
C THR A 137 0.37 4.03 -19.72
N VAL A 138 1.02 3.12 -18.99
CA VAL A 138 1.81 3.42 -17.79
C VAL A 138 3.14 2.67 -17.90
N GLU A 139 4.24 3.38 -17.72
CA GLU A 139 5.62 2.86 -17.75
C GLU A 139 6.33 3.17 -16.43
N GLU A 140 7.02 2.19 -15.85
CA GLU A 140 7.89 2.38 -14.68
C GLU A 140 9.23 2.97 -15.14
N LEU A 141 9.61 4.12 -14.57
CA LEU A 141 10.86 4.79 -14.86
C LEU A 141 11.96 4.42 -13.86
N SER A 142 11.63 4.39 -12.56
CA SER A 142 12.56 4.04 -11.49
C SER A 142 11.84 3.82 -10.15
N ASN A 143 12.49 3.10 -9.22
CA ASN A 143 12.00 2.84 -7.87
C ASN A 143 12.90 3.52 -6.85
N GLY A 144 12.30 4.31 -5.95
CA GLY A 144 12.93 4.87 -4.76
C GLY A 144 12.44 4.11 -3.53
N GLU A 145 13.23 3.14 -3.06
CA GLU A 145 12.96 2.50 -1.76
C GLU A 145 13.68 3.25 -0.63
N SER A 146 12.94 3.64 0.41
CA SER A 146 13.50 3.98 1.73
C SER A 146 13.39 2.75 2.64
N GLY A 147 14.30 1.78 2.52
CA GLY A 147 14.36 0.61 3.40
C GLY A 147 15.01 -0.61 2.74
N PRO A 148 15.45 -1.65 3.49
CA PRO A 148 16.18 -2.79 2.93
C PRO A 148 15.21 -3.73 2.19
N GLY A 149 14.83 -3.35 0.97
CA GLY A 149 14.05 -4.17 0.04
C GLY A 149 14.89 -5.33 -0.48
N ASN A 150 14.48 -6.56 -0.15
CA ASN A 150 14.94 -7.75 -0.85
C ASN A 150 14.19 -7.81 -2.20
N GLY A 151 14.73 -7.11 -3.20
CA GLY A 151 14.12 -6.96 -4.52
C GLY A 151 13.85 -8.31 -5.19
N ASN A 152 12.59 -8.57 -5.52
CA ASN A 152 12.22 -9.40 -6.66
C ASN A 152 10.76 -9.15 -7.10
N GLY A 153 10.47 -7.97 -7.63
CA GLY A 153 9.19 -7.64 -8.27
C GLY A 153 9.32 -7.57 -9.78
N ARG A 154 9.41 -8.71 -10.48
CA ARG A 154 9.23 -8.74 -11.94
C ARG A 154 7.74 -8.65 -12.28
N GLY A 155 7.20 -7.45 -12.39
CA GLY A 155 5.85 -7.19 -12.90
C GLY A 155 5.83 -7.07 -14.42
N ASN A 156 5.59 -8.16 -15.14
CA ASN A 156 5.43 -8.16 -16.59
C ASN A 156 3.96 -7.85 -16.94
N GLY A 157 3.60 -6.57 -17.01
CA GLY A 157 2.25 -6.12 -17.36
C GLY A 157 2.07 -5.94 -18.87
N ARG A 158 1.56 -6.96 -19.56
CA ARG A 158 0.95 -6.79 -20.89
C ARG A 158 -0.53 -6.47 -20.72
N GLY A 159 -0.94 -5.24 -21.06
CA GLY A 159 -2.36 -4.86 -21.14
C GLY A 159 -3.11 -5.64 -22.24
N PRO A 160 -4.43 -5.86 -22.09
CA PRO A 160 -5.24 -6.51 -23.12
C PRO A 160 -5.47 -5.58 -24.32
N ARG A 161 -5.57 -6.18 -25.51
CA ARG A 161 -5.97 -5.53 -26.76
C ARG A 161 -7.47 -5.35 -26.84
#